data_AF-R0GBR7-F1
#
_entry.id   AF-R0GBR7-F1
#
_cell.length_a   1.000
_cell.length_b   1.000
_cell.length_c   1.000
_cell.angle_alpha   90.00
_cell.angle_beta   90.00
_cell.angle_gamma   90.00
#
_symmetry.space_group_name_H-M   'P 1'
#
loop_
_entity.id
_entity.type
_entity.pdbx_description
1 polymer ?
#
loop_
_entity_poly.entity_id
_entity_poly.type
_entity_poly.pdbx_seq_one_letter_code
_entity_poly.pdbx_strand_id
1 'polypeptide(L)'
;QKRVRGQRVGFQVVTLDGRTSLLASSTASSQGSMTSSSWPSVGKYKVDIASFESIALPELQVKDDTHLFIIDEVGKMEMFSPSFLPAVLKVLESNIPFLASIPSSKFGRDLPGVARLKNQPGVTVINLSANNRDSMRKYIFDVFSGWLPNH
;
A
#
# COMPACT_ATOMS: atom_id res chain seq x y z
N GLN A 1 1.36 10.67 6.08
CA GLN A 1 1.03 11.91 5.31
C GLN A 1 1.83 13.09 5.84
N LYS A 2 2.32 13.99 4.98
CA LYS A 2 3.08 15.19 5.35
C LYS A 2 2.16 16.42 5.37
N ARG A 3 2.21 17.21 6.45
CA ARG A 3 1.43 18.45 6.60
C ARG A 3 2.34 19.63 6.92
N VAL A 4 2.02 20.79 6.36
CA VAL A 4 2.68 22.07 6.64
C VAL A 4 1.58 23.11 6.86
N ARG A 5 1.64 23.85 7.97
CA ARG A 5 0.62 24.84 8.35
C ARG A 5 -0.82 24.27 8.30
N GLY A 6 -1.01 23.06 8.81
CA GLY A 6 -2.31 22.35 8.82
C GLY A 6 -2.73 21.73 7.48
N GLN A 7 -2.15 22.17 6.36
CA GLN A 7 -2.47 21.67 5.03
C GLN A 7 -1.66 20.42 4.69
N ARG A 8 -2.30 19.43 4.06
CA ARG A 8 -1.59 18.27 3.50
C ARG A 8 -0.80 18.69 2.27
N VAL A 9 0.51 18.43 2.31
CA VAL A 9 1.47 18.76 1.25
C VAL A 9 2.03 17.53 0.56
N GLY A 10 1.82 16.33 1.11
CA GLY A 10 2.27 15.09 0.47
C GLY A 10 2.02 13.82 1.27
N PHE A 11 2.56 12.74 0.74
CA PHE A 11 2.47 11.37 1.21
C PHE A 11 3.87 10.76 1.21
N GLN A 12 4.12 9.88 2.15
CA GLN A 12 5.38 9.17 2.31
C GLN A 12 5.07 7.69 2.42
N VAL A 13 5.96 6.87 1.87
CA VAL A 13 6.05 5.45 2.20
C VAL A 13 6.90 5.32 3.45
N VAL A 14 6.49 4.41 4.34
CA VAL A 14 7.16 4.15 5.63
C VAL A 14 7.21 2.64 5.81
N THR A 15 8.38 2.12 6.18
CA THR A 15 8.59 0.71 6.51
C THR A 15 8.45 0.47 8.01
N LEU A 16 8.31 -0.79 8.42
CA LEU A 16 8.20 -1.15 9.84
C LEU A 16 9.48 -0.83 10.64
N ASP A 17 10.65 -0.80 9.99
CA ASP A 17 11.92 -0.38 10.59
C ASP A 17 12.14 1.14 10.58
N GLY A 18 11.16 1.92 10.12
CA GLY A 18 11.16 3.38 10.20
C GLY A 18 11.87 4.10 9.04
N ARG A 19 12.35 3.39 8.00
CA ARG A 19 12.80 4.05 6.76
C ARG A 19 11.62 4.75 6.10
N THR A 20 11.88 5.92 5.54
CA THR A 20 10.84 6.73 4.88
C THR A 20 11.32 7.26 3.54
N SER A 21 10.39 7.39 2.60
CA SER A 21 10.65 8.03 1.31
C SER A 21 9.42 8.77 0.81
N LEU A 22 9.59 9.68 -0.15
CA LEU A 22 8.48 10.44 -0.72
C LEU A 22 7.64 9.52 -1.62
N LEU A 23 6.32 9.50 -1.43
CA LEU A 23 5.40 8.85 -2.36
C LEU A 23 4.80 9.89 -3.32
N ALA A 24 4.28 10.99 -2.77
CA ALA A 24 3.69 12.03 -3.58
C ALA A 24 3.75 13.40 -2.90
N SER A 25 3.81 14.49 -3.67
CA SER A 25 3.86 15.85 -3.13
C SER A 25 3.09 16.83 -4.01
N SER A 26 2.49 17.85 -3.38
CA SER A 26 1.89 18.99 -4.08
C SER A 26 2.88 20.11 -4.39
N THR A 27 4.09 20.04 -3.83
CA THR A 27 5.14 21.05 -4.00
C THR A 27 6.40 20.48 -4.64
N ALA A 28 6.39 19.22 -5.09
CA ALA A 28 7.53 18.62 -5.76
C ALA A 28 7.74 19.29 -7.13
N SER A 29 8.63 20.27 -7.09
CA SER A 29 9.49 20.70 -8.17
C SER A 29 10.89 20.76 -7.59
N SER A 30 11.66 19.66 -7.67
CA SER A 30 13.14 19.67 -7.74
C SER A 30 13.76 18.29 -7.45
N GLN A 31 14.25 17.61 -8.48
CA GLN A 31 15.67 17.25 -8.69
C GLN A 31 15.76 16.10 -9.71
N GLY A 32 16.41 16.35 -10.85
CA GLY A 32 16.76 15.32 -11.83
C GLY A 32 15.79 15.17 -13.01
N SER A 33 16.03 15.95 -14.06
CA SER A 33 15.84 15.59 -15.48
C SER A 33 14.66 14.67 -15.86
N MET A 34 13.42 15.10 -15.66
CA MET A 34 12.35 14.94 -16.63
C MET A 34 11.38 16.10 -16.40
N THR A 35 10.87 16.70 -17.47
CA THR A 35 9.94 17.82 -17.32
C THR A 35 8.75 17.36 -16.47
N SER A 36 8.31 18.24 -15.58
CA SER A 36 7.14 18.15 -14.70
C SER A 36 5.88 17.50 -15.28
N SER A 37 5.81 17.34 -16.60
CA SER A 37 4.73 16.78 -17.41
C SER A 37 4.71 15.25 -17.49
N SER A 38 5.76 14.54 -17.05
CA SER A 38 5.83 13.07 -17.16
C SER A 38 5.40 12.31 -15.90
N TRP A 39 5.22 12.97 -14.76
CA TRP A 39 4.90 12.27 -13.51
C TRP A 39 3.39 12.03 -13.39
N PRO A 40 2.96 10.81 -13.04
CA PRO A 40 1.56 10.56 -12.79
C PRO A 40 1.06 11.40 -11.61
N SER A 41 -0.22 11.74 -11.65
CA SER A 41 -0.83 12.62 -10.66
C SER A 41 -2.15 12.09 -10.12
N VAL A 42 -2.43 12.46 -8.87
CA VAL A 42 -3.73 12.27 -8.21
C VAL A 42 -4.16 13.61 -7.64
N GLY A 43 -5.06 14.29 -8.36
CA GLY A 43 -5.41 15.68 -8.05
C GLY A 43 -4.18 16.57 -8.12
N LYS A 44 -3.91 17.34 -7.06
CA LYS A 44 -2.74 18.24 -6.98
C LYS A 44 -1.40 17.55 -6.67
N TYR A 45 -1.41 16.25 -6.38
CA TYR A 45 -0.20 15.54 -5.96
C TYR A 45 0.45 14.82 -7.14
N LYS A 46 1.74 15.06 -7.33
CA LYS A 46 2.58 14.29 -8.27
C LYS A 46 3.21 13.11 -7.54
N VAL A 47 3.16 11.94 -8.15
CA VAL A 47 3.68 10.70 -7.57
C VAL A 47 5.11 10.49 -8.04
N ASP A 48 5.99 10.24 -7.09
CA ASP A 48 7.40 9.95 -7.33
C ASP A 48 7.61 8.42 -7.28
N ILE A 49 7.49 7.78 -8.44
CA ILE A 49 7.56 6.31 -8.56
C ILE A 49 8.93 5.81 -8.11
N ALA A 50 10.02 6.45 -8.54
CA ALA A 50 11.37 5.99 -8.21
C ALA A 50 11.63 6.05 -6.70
N SER A 51 11.24 7.16 -6.07
CA SER A 51 11.33 7.35 -4.63
C SER A 51 10.50 6.32 -3.87
N PHE A 52 9.28 6.01 -4.33
CA PHE A 52 8.44 4.96 -3.77
C PHE A 52 9.06 3.56 -3.93
N GLU A 53 9.46 3.19 -5.14
CA GLU A 53 9.99 1.86 -5.46
C GLU A 53 11.28 1.55 -4.69
N SER A 54 12.14 2.56 -4.47
CA SER A 54 13.40 2.41 -3.72
C SER A 54 13.23 1.88 -2.29
N ILE A 55 12.05 2.05 -1.70
CA ILE A 55 11.73 1.56 -0.35
C ILE A 55 10.71 0.44 -0.41
N ALA A 56 9.64 0.56 -1.21
CA ALA A 56 8.55 -0.40 -1.19
C ALA A 56 8.93 -1.78 -1.78
N LEU A 57 9.67 -1.82 -2.91
CA LEU A 57 9.96 -3.09 -3.58
C LEU A 57 10.92 -4.00 -2.79
N PRO A 58 11.94 -3.48 -2.09
CA PRO A 58 12.75 -4.28 -1.17
C PRO A 58 11.94 -4.93 -0.04
N GLU A 59 10.89 -4.26 0.47
CA GLU A 59 10.03 -4.81 1.52
C GLU A 59 9.11 -5.93 1.03
N LEU A 60 8.88 -6.03 -0.28
CA LEU A 60 8.04 -7.07 -0.88
C LEU A 60 8.82 -8.34 -1.29
N GLN A 61 10.08 -8.45 -0.89
CA GLN A 61 10.84 -9.68 -1.07
C GLN A 61 10.48 -10.69 0.02
N VAL A 62 10.08 -11.89 -0.38
CA VAL A 62 9.88 -13.02 0.52
C VAL A 62 11.24 -13.47 1.05
N LYS A 63 11.39 -13.42 2.37
CA LYS A 63 12.58 -13.88 3.11
C LYS A 63 12.15 -15.02 4.02
N ASP A 64 13.09 -15.90 4.35
CA ASP A 64 12.83 -17.10 5.16
C ASP A 64 12.35 -16.78 6.59
N ASP A 65 12.66 -15.58 7.09
CA ASP A 65 12.28 -15.08 8.41
C ASP A 65 11.01 -14.20 8.41
N THR A 66 10.34 -14.05 7.25
CA THR A 66 9.12 -13.25 7.16
C THR A 66 7.89 -14.07 7.58
N HIS A 67 7.23 -13.62 8.64
CA HIS A 67 6.03 -14.28 9.18
C HIS A 67 4.71 -13.59 8.79
N LEU A 68 4.78 -12.32 8.39
CA LEU A 68 3.61 -11.51 8.05
C LEU A 68 4.01 -10.34 7.16
N PHE A 69 3.24 -10.12 6.10
CA PHE A 69 3.28 -8.89 5.32
C PHE A 69 2.13 -7.97 5.69
N ILE A 70 2.41 -6.68 5.88
CA ILE A 70 1.42 -5.64 6.12
C ILE A 70 1.62 -4.51 5.11
N ILE A 71 0.57 -4.16 4.38
CA ILE A 71 0.58 -2.99 3.48
C ILE A 71 -0.61 -2.07 3.78
N ASP A 72 -0.33 -0.85 4.18
CA ASP A 72 -1.32 0.21 4.35
C ASP A 72 -0.91 1.41 3.47
N GLU A 73 -1.39 1.61 2.25
CA GLU A 73 -2.54 1.07 1.49
C GLU A 73 -2.06 0.51 0.13
N VAL A 74 -2.82 -0.42 -0.48
CA VAL A 74 -2.66 -0.81 -1.89
C VAL A 74 -3.62 0.03 -2.74
N GLY A 75 -3.22 1.26 -3.04
CA GLY A 75 -4.09 2.30 -3.58
C GLY A 75 -3.69 2.82 -4.96
N LYS A 76 -4.35 3.90 -5.38
CA LYS A 76 -4.13 4.50 -6.71
C LYS A 76 -2.71 5.03 -6.91
N MET A 77 -2.07 5.54 -5.85
CA MET A 77 -0.75 6.18 -5.98
C MET A 77 0.34 5.12 -6.18
N GLU A 78 0.28 4.05 -5.40
CA GLU A 78 1.21 2.93 -5.43
C GLU A 78 1.10 2.16 -6.75
N MET A 79 -0.12 2.05 -7.28
CA MET A 79 -0.42 1.40 -8.58
C MET A 79 0.13 2.14 -9.81
N PHE A 80 0.72 3.33 -9.65
CA PHE A 80 1.49 3.94 -10.74
C PHE A 80 2.85 3.29 -10.94
N SER A 81 3.39 2.58 -9.94
CA SER A 81 4.54 1.69 -10.15
C SER A 81 4.10 0.46 -10.94
N PRO A 82 4.68 0.20 -12.13
CA PRO A 82 4.40 -1.03 -12.88
C PRO A 82 4.94 -2.28 -12.16
N SER A 83 5.91 -2.10 -11.27
CA SER A 83 6.58 -3.18 -10.53
C SER A 83 5.84 -3.57 -9.24
N PHE A 84 5.04 -2.67 -8.68
CA PHE A 84 4.42 -2.84 -7.37
C PHE A 84 3.36 -3.95 -7.34
N LEU A 85 2.37 -3.92 -8.23
CA LEU A 85 1.32 -4.95 -8.25
C LEU A 85 1.89 -6.36 -8.49
N PRO A 86 2.80 -6.59 -9.46
CA PRO A 86 3.47 -7.88 -9.60
C PRO A 86 4.18 -8.35 -8.32
N ALA A 87 4.86 -7.45 -7.60
CA ALA A 87 5.52 -7.79 -6.34
C ALA A 87 4.52 -8.17 -5.24
N VAL A 88 3.41 -7.44 -5.11
CA VAL A 88 2.33 -7.78 -4.16
C VAL A 88 1.70 -9.14 -4.49
N LEU A 89 1.47 -9.44 -5.78
CA LEU A 89 0.93 -10.73 -6.20
C LEU A 89 1.89 -11.88 -5.88
N LYS A 90 3.20 -11.68 -6.08
CA LYS A 90 4.21 -12.67 -5.71
C LYS A 90 4.23 -12.96 -4.21
N VAL A 91 3.99 -11.95 -3.37
CA VAL A 91 3.83 -12.13 -1.93
C VAL A 91 2.58 -12.96 -1.61
N LEU A 92 1.46 -12.71 -2.28
CA LEU A 92 0.23 -13.50 -2.11
C LEU A 92 0.37 -14.96 -2.58
N GLU A 93 1.24 -15.23 -3.55
CA GLU A 93 1.57 -16.60 -3.99
C GLU A 93 2.44 -17.36 -2.96
N SER A 94 2.98 -16.66 -1.96
CA SER A 94 3.69 -17.29 -0.85
C SER A 94 2.74 -17.86 0.20
N ASN A 95 3.23 -18.77 1.04
CA ASN A 95 2.46 -19.29 2.18
C ASN A 95 2.50 -18.35 3.40
N ILE A 96 2.95 -17.11 3.24
CA ILE A 96 3.09 -16.14 4.34
C ILE A 96 1.80 -15.33 4.46
N PRO A 97 1.24 -15.20 5.68
CA PRO A 97 0.11 -14.31 5.93
C PRO A 97 0.31 -12.90 5.37
N PHE A 98 -0.75 -12.36 4.76
CA PHE A 98 -0.75 -11.04 4.13
C PHE A 98 -1.96 -10.22 4.57
N LEU A 99 -1.71 -9.03 5.10
CA LEU A 99 -2.74 -8.06 5.49
C LEU A 99 -2.55 -6.78 4.67
N ALA A 100 -3.58 -6.34 3.96
CA ALA A 100 -3.54 -5.05 3.28
C ALA A 100 -4.83 -4.26 3.42
N SER A 101 -4.70 -2.93 3.45
CA SER A 101 -5.83 -2.03 3.23
C SER A 101 -5.93 -1.68 1.73
N ILE A 102 -7.15 -1.59 1.22
CA ILE A 102 -7.46 -1.19 -0.15
C ILE A 102 -8.50 -0.07 -0.12
N PRO A 103 -8.48 0.86 -1.10
CA PRO A 103 -9.50 1.89 -1.19
C PRO A 103 -10.86 1.25 -1.48
N SER A 104 -11.91 1.80 -0.88
CA SER A 104 -13.28 1.38 -1.19
C SER A 104 -13.64 1.67 -2.65
N SER A 105 -14.47 0.81 -3.24
CA SER A 105 -14.96 0.96 -4.61
C SER A 105 -15.67 2.29 -4.77
N LYS A 106 -15.25 3.10 -5.74
CA LYS A 106 -15.94 4.37 -6.05
C LYS A 106 -17.02 4.10 -7.09
N PHE A 107 -18.27 4.40 -6.77
CA PHE A 107 -19.42 4.17 -7.65
C PHE A 107 -19.53 2.73 -8.15
N GLY A 108 -19.22 1.75 -7.28
CA GLY A 108 -19.26 0.33 -7.62
C GLY A 108 -18.12 -0.15 -8.54
N ARG A 109 -17.11 0.69 -8.82
CA ARG A 109 -15.96 0.32 -9.65
C ARG A 109 -14.67 0.34 -8.84
N ASP A 110 -14.01 -0.82 -8.81
CA ASP A 110 -12.67 -0.97 -8.27
C ASP A 110 -11.62 -0.44 -9.24
N LEU A 111 -10.48 -0.01 -8.71
CA LEU A 111 -9.28 0.18 -9.53
C LEU A 111 -8.89 -1.17 -10.14
N PRO A 112 -8.47 -1.27 -11.41
CA PRO A 112 -8.14 -2.55 -12.03
C PRO A 112 -7.14 -3.40 -11.24
N GLY A 113 -6.11 -2.78 -10.65
CA GLY A 113 -5.15 -3.46 -9.79
C GLY A 113 -5.75 -3.97 -8.48
N VAL A 114 -6.66 -3.20 -7.88
CA VAL A 114 -7.40 -3.62 -6.66
C VAL A 114 -8.36 -4.77 -6.99
N ALA A 115 -9.09 -4.70 -8.10
CA ALA A 115 -9.95 -5.79 -8.55
C ALA A 115 -9.15 -7.08 -8.77
N ARG A 116 -7.98 -6.98 -9.40
CA ARG A 116 -7.06 -8.12 -9.60
C ARG A 116 -6.56 -8.70 -8.28
N LEU A 117 -6.26 -7.87 -7.29
CA LEU A 117 -5.85 -8.30 -5.94
C LEU A 117 -6.99 -9.05 -5.24
N LYS A 118 -8.21 -8.48 -5.23
CA LYS A 118 -9.40 -9.06 -4.59
C LYS A 118 -9.78 -10.42 -5.16
N ASN A 119 -9.48 -10.66 -6.43
CA ASN A 119 -9.81 -11.90 -7.14
C ASN A 119 -8.73 -12.99 -7.03
N GLN A 120 -7.65 -12.77 -6.27
CA GLN A 120 -6.66 -13.82 -6.05
C GLN A 120 -7.23 -14.95 -5.18
N PRO A 121 -6.89 -16.22 -5.46
CA PRO A 121 -7.25 -17.34 -4.59
C PRO A 121 -6.77 -17.12 -3.16
N GLY A 122 -7.60 -17.47 -2.16
CA GLY A 122 -7.26 -17.33 -0.75
C GLY A 122 -7.43 -15.92 -0.17
N VAL A 123 -7.71 -14.90 -0.99
CA VAL A 123 -7.97 -13.54 -0.50
C VAL A 123 -9.37 -13.45 0.10
N THR A 124 -9.43 -13.03 1.37
CA THR A 124 -10.67 -12.64 2.05
C THR A 124 -10.78 -11.13 2.11
N VAL A 125 -11.83 -10.56 1.52
CA VAL A 125 -12.07 -9.11 1.53
C VAL A 125 -13.08 -8.76 2.60
N ILE A 126 -12.69 -7.87 3.52
CA ILE A 126 -13.56 -7.37 4.59
C ILE A 126 -13.89 -5.90 4.32
N ASN A 127 -15.17 -5.60 4.14
CA ASN A 127 -15.64 -4.22 4.00
C ASN A 127 -15.83 -3.60 5.38
N LEU A 128 -15.03 -2.59 5.69
CA LEU A 128 -15.13 -1.84 6.95
C LEU A 128 -16.20 -0.74 6.87
N SER A 129 -16.95 -0.60 7.96
CA SER A 129 -17.93 0.46 8.21
C SER A 129 -17.76 0.96 9.64
N ALA A 130 -18.37 2.10 9.96
CA ALA A 130 -18.33 2.63 11.34
C ALA A 130 -18.88 1.61 12.36
N ASN A 131 -19.86 0.80 11.96
CA ASN A 131 -20.55 -0.12 12.87
C ASN A 131 -19.82 -1.45 13.09
N ASN A 132 -18.92 -1.86 12.18
CA ASN A 132 -18.18 -3.12 12.30
C ASN A 132 -16.69 -2.94 12.59
N ARG A 133 -16.20 -1.71 12.72
CA ARG A 133 -14.76 -1.42 12.87
C ARG A 133 -14.12 -2.19 14.03
N ASP A 134 -14.73 -2.13 15.21
CA ASP A 134 -14.13 -2.74 16.40
C ASP A 134 -14.23 -4.27 16.39
N SER A 135 -15.36 -4.81 15.91
CA SER A 135 -15.53 -6.26 15.76
C SER A 135 -14.60 -6.83 14.70
N MET A 136 -14.42 -6.14 13.56
CA MET A 136 -13.49 -6.56 12.51
C MET A 136 -12.04 -6.44 12.95
N ARG A 137 -11.68 -5.41 13.74
CA ARG A 137 -10.36 -5.35 14.37
C ARG A 137 -10.08 -6.59 15.21
N LYS A 138 -11.01 -6.97 16.09
CA LYS A 138 -10.88 -8.15 16.94
C LYS A 138 -10.77 -9.43 16.10
N TYR A 139 -11.65 -9.58 15.11
CA TYR A 139 -11.63 -10.73 14.21
C TYR A 139 -10.30 -10.89 13.48
N ILE A 140 -9.78 -9.80 12.86
CA ILE A 140 -8.48 -9.82 12.18
C ILE A 140 -7.37 -10.20 13.16
N PHE A 141 -7.35 -9.61 14.36
CA PHE A 141 -6.36 -9.95 15.37
C PHE A 141 -6.41 -11.44 15.75
N ASP A 142 -7.60 -11.98 16.02
CA ASP A 142 -7.78 -13.37 16.42
C ASP A 142 -7.35 -14.34 15.30
N VAL A 143 -7.64 -14.02 14.02
CA VAL A 143 -7.22 -14.80 12.85
C VAL A 143 -5.69 -14.85 12.72
N PHE A 144 -5.02 -13.69 12.72
CA PHE A 144 -3.57 -13.64 12.54
C PHE A 144 -2.82 -14.19 13.76
N SER A 145 -3.35 -14.02 14.97
CA SER A 145 -2.75 -14.60 16.18
C SER A 145 -2.77 -16.13 16.16
N GLY A 146 -3.74 -16.74 15.46
CA GLY A 146 -3.77 -18.19 15.27
C GLY A 146 -2.79 -18.72 14.22
N TRP A 147 -2.28 -17.85 13.33
CA TRP A 147 -1.35 -18.22 12.27
C TRP A 147 0.11 -17.97 12.63
N LEU A 148 0.36 -17.00 13.50
CA LEU A 148 1.71 -16.62 13.88
C LEU A 148 2.26 -17.55 14.96
N PRO A 149 3.57 -17.82 14.98
CA PRO A 149 4.20 -18.57 16.06
C PRO A 149 3.90 -17.91 17.40
N ASN A 150 3.62 -18.72 18.42
CA ASN A 150 3.61 -18.23 19.79
C ASN A 150 5.05 -17.83 20.15
N HIS A 151 5.29 -16.53 20.31
CA HIS A 151 6.54 -16.00 20.87
C HIS A 151 6.39 -15.81 22.39
#